data_AF-A0A556MYT2-F1
#
_entry.id   AF-A0A556MYT2-F1
#
_cell.length_a   1.000
_cell.length_b   1.000
_cell.length_c   1.000
_cell.angle_alpha   90.00
_cell.angle_beta   90.00
_cell.angle_gamma   90.00
#
_symmetry.space_group_name_H-M   'P 1'
#
loop_
_entity.id
_entity.type
_entity.pdbx_description
1 polymer ?
#
loop_
_entity_poly.entity_id
_entity_poly.type
_entity_poly.pdbx_seq_one_letter_code
_entity_poly.pdbx_strand_id
1 'polypeptide(L)'
;MHEFKDRPDKGEGSDHDSMKTLSSTTRKLSHEGYVTQFKALKNGIKSLETHEVYSPEEVKIINFYRFEGESDPSDNAILYVVETSRGEKGTLTDAYGVYTDQKVSEFVQQVEEITKANTNPPIDGRPEDQEAG
;
A
#
# COMPACT_ATOMS: atom_id res chain seq x y z
N MET A 1 50.47 4.60 -17.60
CA MET A 1 50.38 5.93 -16.98
C MET A 1 49.70 6.85 -18.00
N HIS A 2 48.62 7.60 -17.80
CA HIS A 2 47.50 7.68 -16.83
C HIS A 2 46.36 8.38 -17.61
N GLU A 3 45.06 8.26 -17.35
CA GLU A 3 44.25 7.66 -16.29
C GLU A 3 42.87 7.33 -16.91
N PHE A 4 42.29 6.14 -16.68
CA PHE A 4 40.85 5.98 -16.93
C PHE A 4 40.14 6.63 -15.74
N LYS A 5 39.36 7.67 -16.00
CA LYS A 5 38.64 8.40 -14.96
C LYS A 5 37.50 7.53 -14.45
N ASP A 6 37.75 6.78 -13.37
CA ASP A 6 36.73 6.02 -12.67
C ASP A 6 35.53 6.91 -12.30
N ARG A 7 34.34 6.31 -12.31
CA ARG A 7 33.06 7.00 -12.11
C ARG A 7 33.01 7.68 -10.73
N PRO A 8 32.47 8.90 -10.63
CA PRO A 8 31.62 9.26 -9.52
C PRO A 8 30.18 8.87 -9.87
N ASP A 9 29.80 7.65 -9.48
CA ASP A 9 28.39 7.30 -9.30
C ASP A 9 27.84 8.19 -8.18
N LYS A 10 27.20 9.31 -8.54
CA LYS A 10 26.65 10.27 -7.57
C LYS A 10 25.24 9.88 -7.17
N GLY A 11 25.16 8.84 -6.34
CA GLY A 11 24.02 8.67 -5.44
C GLY A 11 23.98 9.77 -4.36
N GLU A 12 22.75 10.21 -4.07
CA GLU A 12 22.29 10.89 -2.85
C GLU A 12 22.78 12.31 -2.46
N GLY A 13 21.85 13.10 -1.90
CA GLY A 13 22.14 14.20 -0.98
C GLY A 13 21.80 15.62 -1.44
N SER A 14 20.52 15.99 -1.45
CA SER A 14 20.05 17.39 -1.54
C SER A 14 18.82 17.63 -0.66
N ASP A 15 19.04 17.81 0.64
CA ASP A 15 18.00 18.08 1.64
C ASP A 15 17.46 19.52 1.59
N HIS A 16 16.31 19.75 0.95
CA HIS A 16 15.40 20.84 1.36
C HIS A 16 13.93 20.60 0.95
N ASP A 17 13.08 20.52 1.96
CA ASP A 17 11.61 20.66 1.95
C ASP A 17 10.73 19.74 1.07
N SER A 18 9.88 18.97 1.76
CA SER A 18 8.52 18.56 1.34
C SER A 18 8.29 17.63 0.14
N MET A 19 9.30 17.08 -0.55
CA MET A 19 9.08 15.89 -1.41
C MET A 19 9.02 14.61 -0.57
N LYS A 20 7.80 14.07 -0.37
CA LYS A 20 7.60 12.72 0.17
C LYS A 20 8.00 11.70 -0.91
N THR A 21 9.27 11.33 -0.98
CA THR A 21 9.74 10.26 -1.88
C THR A 21 9.44 8.88 -1.29
N LEU A 22 9.35 7.86 -2.15
CA LEU A 22 9.17 6.45 -1.75
C LEU A 22 10.24 6.06 -0.72
N SER A 23 11.51 6.30 -1.02
CA SER A 23 12.67 5.99 -0.16
C SER A 23 12.57 6.64 1.22
N SER A 24 12.20 7.92 1.28
CA SER A 24 12.03 8.65 2.55
C SER A 24 10.88 8.09 3.38
N THR A 25 9.80 7.67 2.74
CA THR A 25 8.61 7.14 3.41
C THR A 25 8.85 5.72 3.91
N THR A 26 9.40 4.84 3.06
CA THR A 26 9.81 3.48 3.45
C THR A 26 10.80 3.50 4.61
N ARG A 27 11.79 4.41 4.61
CA ARG A 27 12.75 4.55 5.71
C ARG A 27 12.10 5.00 7.02
N LYS A 28 11.11 5.90 6.98
CA LYS A 28 10.32 6.29 8.17
C LYS A 28 9.51 5.12 8.69
N LEU A 29 8.80 4.43 7.80
CA LEU A 29 7.98 3.26 8.11
C LEU A 29 8.82 2.14 8.74
N SER A 30 10.01 1.83 8.21
CA SER A 30 10.96 0.91 8.86
C SER A 30 11.36 1.36 10.26
N HIS A 31 11.60 2.65 10.50
CA HIS A 31 11.92 3.18 11.83
C HIS A 31 10.72 3.16 12.80
N GLU A 32 9.49 3.20 12.29
CA GLU A 32 8.26 3.00 13.06
C GLU A 32 7.92 1.51 13.29
N GLY A 33 8.73 0.59 12.75
CA GLY A 33 8.55 -0.87 12.90
C GLY A 33 7.83 -1.55 11.73
N TYR A 34 7.39 -0.81 10.72
CA TYR A 34 6.83 -1.34 9.47
C TYR A 34 7.96 -1.75 8.51
N VAL A 35 8.79 -2.70 8.95
CA VAL A 35 9.91 -3.27 8.16
C VAL A 35 9.43 -4.38 7.21
N THR A 36 8.34 -5.06 7.59
CA THR A 36 7.78 -6.18 6.84
C THR A 36 7.21 -5.71 5.50
N GLN A 37 7.63 -6.34 4.41
CA GLN A 37 7.04 -6.11 3.09
C GLN A 37 5.96 -7.15 2.80
N PHE A 38 4.77 -6.69 2.43
CA PHE A 38 3.64 -7.51 2.03
C PHE A 38 3.48 -7.52 0.51
N LYS A 39 2.93 -8.62 -0.01
CA LYS A 39 2.61 -8.80 -1.43
C LYS A 39 1.21 -9.35 -1.62
N ALA A 40 0.39 -8.71 -2.44
CA ALA A 40 -0.94 -9.21 -2.76
C ALA A 40 -0.90 -10.53 -3.54
N LEU A 41 -1.79 -11.43 -3.16
CA LEU A 41 -2.05 -12.74 -3.74
C LEU A 41 -3.55 -12.86 -4.05
N LYS A 42 -3.93 -13.93 -4.76
CA LYS A 42 -5.34 -14.19 -5.08
C LYS A 42 -6.24 -14.42 -3.84
N ASN A 43 -5.64 -14.84 -2.72
CA ASN A 43 -6.37 -15.24 -1.51
C ASN A 43 -6.15 -14.27 -0.33
N GLY A 44 -5.53 -13.10 -0.54
CA GLY A 44 -5.11 -12.21 0.56
C GLY A 44 -3.77 -11.53 0.28
N ILE A 45 -3.04 -11.14 1.32
CA ILE A 45 -1.64 -10.71 1.21
C ILE A 45 -0.70 -11.74 1.83
N LYS A 46 0.54 -11.80 1.36
CA LYS A 46 1.61 -12.60 1.95
C LYS A 46 2.71 -11.71 2.49
N SER A 47 3.15 -11.97 3.72
CA SER A 47 4.38 -11.42 4.29
C SER A 47 5.58 -12.02 3.57
N LEU A 48 6.48 -11.18 3.05
CA LEU A 48 7.75 -11.62 2.46
C LEU A 48 8.80 -11.93 3.53
N GLU A 49 8.54 -11.55 4.79
CA GLU A 49 9.43 -11.77 5.92
C GLU A 49 9.10 -13.07 6.67
N THR A 50 7.86 -13.22 7.15
CA THR A 50 7.41 -14.43 7.85
C THR A 50 6.93 -15.54 6.91
N HIS A 51 6.76 -15.24 5.62
CA HIS A 51 6.13 -16.11 4.62
C HIS A 51 4.66 -16.49 4.93
N GLU A 52 4.05 -15.90 5.95
CA GLU A 52 2.64 -16.11 6.30
C GLU A 52 1.69 -15.41 5.33
N VAL A 53 0.50 -15.99 5.15
CA VAL A 53 -0.56 -15.45 4.28
C VAL A 53 -1.72 -15.00 5.17
N TYR A 54 -2.15 -13.75 5.01
CA TYR A 54 -3.21 -13.12 5.78
C TYR A 54 -4.40 -12.82 4.88
N SER A 55 -5.58 -13.19 5.35
CA SER A 55 -6.86 -12.94 4.69
C SER A 55 -7.21 -11.44 4.74
N PRO A 56 -8.00 -10.88 3.81
CA PRO A 56 -8.43 -9.47 3.88
C PRO A 56 -9.24 -9.15 5.15
N GLU A 57 -9.83 -10.15 5.81
CA GLU A 57 -10.50 -10.02 7.11
C GLU A 57 -9.52 -9.85 8.28
N GLU A 58 -8.29 -10.35 8.12
CA GLU A 58 -7.23 -10.28 9.13
C GLU A 58 -6.31 -9.08 8.92
N VAL A 59 -6.60 -8.22 7.94
CA VAL A 59 -5.72 -7.13 7.52
C VAL A 59 -6.51 -5.83 7.43
N LYS A 60 -5.91 -4.74 7.91
CA LYS A 60 -6.46 -3.41 7.83
C LYS A 60 -5.49 -2.48 7.13
N ILE A 61 -5.96 -1.80 6.09
CA ILE A 61 -5.23 -0.68 5.48
C ILE A 61 -5.37 0.52 6.42
N ILE A 62 -4.25 0.93 7.01
CA ILE A 62 -4.19 2.06 7.95
C ILE A 62 -4.00 3.37 7.19
N ASN A 63 -3.20 3.35 6.13
CA ASN A 63 -2.97 4.50 5.25
C ASN A 63 -2.46 4.03 3.88
N PHE A 64 -2.43 4.90 2.88
CA PHE A 64 -1.72 4.65 1.63
C PHE A 64 -1.04 5.91 1.11
N TYR A 65 0.10 5.73 0.47
CA TYR A 65 0.91 6.79 -0.13
C TYR A 65 1.11 6.47 -1.61
N ARG A 66 0.49 7.27 -2.49
CA ARG A 66 0.79 7.25 -3.92
C ARG A 66 2.04 8.10 -4.16
N PHE A 67 3.01 7.50 -4.83
CA PHE A 67 4.18 8.16 -5.39
C PHE A 67 4.03 8.19 -6.90
N GLU A 68 4.26 9.37 -7.47
CA GLU A 68 4.27 9.58 -8.92
C GLU A 68 5.70 9.93 -9.28
N GLY A 69 6.38 9.01 -9.95
CA GLY A 69 7.80 9.14 -10.27
C GLY A 69 8.03 10.11 -11.42
N GLU A 70 8.93 11.06 -11.23
CA GLU A 70 9.09 12.21 -12.13
C GLU A 70 9.81 11.88 -13.45
N SER A 71 10.47 10.72 -13.53
CA SER A 71 11.38 10.36 -14.63
C SER A 71 11.08 9.02 -15.33
N ASP A 72 10.47 8.06 -14.64
CA ASP A 72 10.21 6.73 -15.19
C ASP A 72 8.76 6.29 -14.96
N PRO A 73 8.05 5.74 -15.98
CA PRO A 73 6.69 5.23 -15.81
C PRO A 73 6.63 4.01 -14.87
N SER A 74 7.77 3.36 -14.61
CA SER A 74 7.93 2.28 -13.63
C SER A 74 8.08 2.76 -12.18
N ASP A 75 8.26 4.08 -11.97
CA ASP A 75 8.50 4.70 -10.66
C ASP A 75 7.17 5.21 -10.03
N ASN A 76 6.05 5.03 -10.73
CA ASN A 76 4.70 5.16 -10.20
C ASN A 76 4.37 3.96 -9.28
N ALA A 77 4.27 4.20 -7.98
CA ALA A 77 4.01 3.16 -6.99
C ALA A 77 3.03 3.64 -5.92
N ILE A 78 2.17 2.74 -5.44
CA ILE A 78 1.31 3.00 -4.28
C ILE A 78 1.75 2.11 -3.13
N LEU A 79 2.21 2.73 -2.04
CA LEU A 79 2.60 2.05 -0.81
C LEU A 79 1.44 2.11 0.18
N TYR A 80 0.77 0.98 0.37
CA TYR A 80 -0.27 0.78 1.38
C TYR A 80 0.39 0.38 2.69
N VAL A 81 0.14 1.14 3.75
CA VAL A 81 0.50 0.77 5.13
C VAL A 81 -0.60 -0.14 5.65
N VAL A 82 -0.23 -1.38 5.95
CA VAL A 82 -1.16 -2.41 6.40
C VAL A 82 -0.76 -2.94 7.78
N GLU A 83 -1.76 -3.22 8.58
CA GLU A 83 -1.63 -3.83 9.91
C GLU A 83 -2.50 -5.08 9.95
N THR A 84 -1.92 -6.19 10.41
CA THR A 84 -2.65 -7.44 10.60
C THR A 84 -3.29 -7.48 11.99
N SER A 85 -4.35 -8.28 12.14
CA SER A 85 -5.01 -8.56 13.43
C SER A 85 -4.06 -9.21 14.47
N ARG A 86 -2.97 -9.82 13.99
CA ARG A 86 -1.87 -10.34 14.82
C ARG A 86 -0.88 -9.27 15.31
N GLY A 87 -1.00 -8.04 14.85
CA GLY A 87 -0.07 -6.94 15.15
C GLY A 87 1.18 -6.90 14.28
N GLU A 88 1.30 -7.78 13.27
CA GLU A 88 2.33 -7.64 12.21
C GLU A 88 2.01 -6.39 11.38
N LYS A 89 2.98 -5.48 11.29
CA LYS A 89 2.87 -4.15 10.70
C LYS A 89 3.83 -4.06 9.52
N GLY A 90 3.35 -3.58 8.38
CA GLY A 90 4.21 -3.54 7.20
C GLY A 90 3.63 -2.74 6.03
N THR A 91 4.26 -2.93 4.88
CA THR A 91 4.01 -2.13 3.68
C THR A 91 3.76 -3.02 2.47
N LEU A 92 2.62 -2.83 1.81
CA LEU A 92 2.28 -3.43 0.52
C LEU A 92 2.56 -2.40 -0.57
N THR A 93 3.50 -2.66 -1.46
CA THR A 93 3.80 -1.77 -2.60
C THR A 93 3.18 -2.33 -3.88
N ASP A 94 2.32 -1.54 -4.52
CA ASP A 94 1.77 -1.78 -5.87
C ASP A 94 2.53 -0.95 -6.90
N ALA A 95 2.78 -1.51 -8.08
CA ALA A 95 3.36 -0.79 -9.22
C ALA A 95 2.23 -0.28 -10.11
N TYR A 96 1.88 0.99 -9.95
CA TYR A 96 0.66 1.56 -10.53
C TYR A 96 0.87 1.93 -12.00
N GLY A 97 0.12 1.31 -12.91
CA GLY A 97 0.25 1.55 -14.36
C GLY A 97 -0.27 0.38 -15.18
N VAL A 98 0.38 0.08 -16.31
CA VAL A 98 0.02 -1.05 -17.20
C VAL A 98 0.13 -2.43 -16.51
N TYR A 99 0.75 -2.47 -15.33
CA TYR A 99 0.98 -3.66 -14.52
C TYR A 99 0.25 -3.63 -13.16
N THR A 100 -0.70 -2.70 -12.95
CA THR A 100 -1.51 -2.67 -11.72
C THR A 100 -2.09 -4.05 -11.46
N ASP A 101 -1.70 -4.63 -10.34
CA ASP A 101 -1.97 -6.04 -10.08
C ASP A 101 -3.43 -6.16 -9.65
N GLN A 102 -4.29 -6.79 -10.46
CA GLN A 102 -5.73 -6.93 -10.15
C GLN A 102 -5.96 -7.49 -8.73
N LYS A 103 -5.03 -8.34 -8.26
CA LYS A 103 -4.98 -8.89 -6.90
C LYS A 103 -4.95 -7.81 -5.82
N VAL A 104 -4.21 -6.71 -6.02
CA VAL A 104 -4.17 -5.57 -5.08
C VAL A 104 -5.52 -4.88 -5.07
N SER A 105 -6.11 -4.61 -6.23
CA SER A 105 -7.41 -3.95 -6.34
C SER A 105 -8.52 -4.78 -5.66
N GLU A 106 -8.60 -6.08 -5.96
CA GLU A 106 -9.53 -7.02 -5.32
C GLU A 106 -9.30 -7.11 -3.81
N PHE A 107 -8.04 -7.08 -3.35
CA PHE A 107 -7.71 -7.12 -1.93
C PHE A 107 -8.13 -5.84 -1.19
N VAL A 108 -7.78 -4.67 -1.72
CA VAL A 108 -8.14 -3.36 -1.15
C VAL A 108 -9.66 -3.22 -1.05
N GLN A 109 -10.39 -3.60 -2.12
CA GLN A 109 -11.85 -3.58 -2.14
C GLN A 109 -12.47 -4.47 -1.05
N GLN A 110 -11.96 -5.69 -0.86
CA GLN A 110 -12.42 -6.57 0.23
C GLN A 110 -12.16 -5.95 1.61
N VAL A 111 -10.94 -5.43 1.88
CA VAL A 111 -10.59 -4.81 3.16
C VAL A 111 -11.49 -3.59 3.46
N GLU A 112 -11.79 -2.76 2.46
CA GLU A 112 -12.71 -1.64 2.59
C GLU A 112 -14.16 -2.09 2.85
N GLU A 113 -14.63 -3.13 2.16
CA GLU A 113 -15.98 -3.68 2.34
C GLU A 113 -16.16 -4.27 3.74
N ILE A 114 -15.20 -5.05 4.22
CA ILE A 114 -15.16 -5.60 5.59
C ILE A 114 -15.13 -4.47 6.62
N THR A 115 -14.34 -3.42 6.39
CA THR A 115 -14.29 -2.25 7.28
C THR A 115 -15.62 -1.49 7.31
N LYS A 116 -16.30 -1.33 6.17
CA LYS A 116 -17.63 -0.72 6.08
C LYS A 116 -18.71 -1.57 6.77
N ALA A 117 -18.74 -2.87 6.52
CA ALA A 117 -19.72 -3.80 7.12
C ALA A 117 -19.66 -3.79 8.66
N ASN A 118 -18.48 -3.63 9.23
CA ASN A 118 -18.29 -3.50 10.69
C ASN A 118 -18.64 -2.10 11.25
N THR A 119 -18.79 -1.07 10.41
CA THR A 119 -18.99 0.32 10.85
C THR A 119 -20.41 0.84 10.60
N ASN A 120 -21.18 0.18 9.72
CA ASN A 120 -22.52 0.62 9.34
C ASN A 120 -23.53 -0.54 9.43
N PRO A 121 -24.56 -0.49 10.28
CA PRO A 121 -25.72 -1.35 10.08
C PRO A 121 -26.38 -0.97 8.75
N PRO A 122 -26.92 -1.93 7.98
CA PRO A 122 -27.64 -1.62 6.76
C PRO A 122 -28.89 -0.81 7.08
N ILE A 123 -28.94 0.44 6.61
CA ILE A 123 -30.18 1.23 6.57
C ILE A 123 -31.03 0.88 5.33
N ASP A 124 -31.03 -0.39 4.94
CA ASP A 124 -31.97 -0.93 3.95
C ASP A 124 -33.30 -1.20 4.66
N GLY A 125 -34.04 -0.12 4.87
CA GLY A 125 -35.09 -0.06 5.89
C GLY A 125 -36.11 1.05 5.67
N ARG A 126 -36.41 1.36 4.41
CA ARG A 126 -37.65 2.04 4.02
C ARG A 126 -38.33 1.25 2.92
N PRO A 127 -39.47 0.56 3.18
CA PRO A 127 -40.49 0.52 2.15
C PRO A 127 -40.83 1.97 1.80
N GLU A 128 -40.65 2.35 0.54
CA GLU A 128 -41.20 3.62 0.06
C GLU A 128 -42.73 3.47 0.09
N ASP A 129 -43.37 4.33 0.90
CA ASP A 129 -44.76 4.19 1.31
C ASP A 129 -45.67 4.14 0.09
N GLN A 130 -46.64 3.21 0.07
CA GLN A 130 -47.67 3.24 -0.97
C GLN A 130 -48.50 4.51 -0.76
N GLU A 131 -48.33 5.51 -1.64
CA GLU A 131 -49.20 6.69 -1.67
C GLU A 131 -50.67 6.24 -1.77
N ALA A 132 -51.41 6.45 -0.68
CA ALA A 132 -52.85 6.33 -0.62
C ALA A 132 -53.50 7.70 -0.83
N GLY A 133 -54.49 7.79 -1.72
CA GLY A 133 -55.22 9.02 -2.04
C GLY A 133 -56.27 8.82 -3.13
#